data_AF-A0A367J0Q1-F1
#
_entry.id   AF-A0A367J0Q1-F1
#
_cell.length_a   1.000
_cell.length_b   1.000
_cell.length_c   1.000
_cell.angle_alpha   90.00
_cell.angle_beta   90.00
_cell.angle_gamma   90.00
#
_symmetry.space_group_name_H-M   'P 1'
#
loop_
_entity.id
_entity.type
_entity.pdbx_description
1 polymer ?
#
loop_
_entity_poly.entity_id
_entity_poly.type
_entity_poly.pdbx_seq_one_letter_code
_entity_poly.pdbx_strand_id
1 'polypeptide(L)' 'MSNYYFVIVGATDNPIYESEIIPSSRSSAFIDPSRQKEDHKHLNQFIIHAALDVVEEYQWNVQAM' A
#
# COMPACT_ATOMS: atom_id res chain seq x y z
N MET A 1 17.49 1.63 -2.31
CA MET A 1 16.37 2.60 -2.17
C MET A 1 15.06 1.87 -2.36
N SER A 2 14.21 1.92 -1.34
CA SER A 2 12.95 1.18 -1.23
C SER A 2 11.80 1.94 -1.90
N ASN A 3 10.84 1.23 -2.50
CA ASN A 3 9.57 1.81 -2.95
C ASN A 3 8.59 1.70 -1.77
N TYR A 4 7.80 2.74 -1.53
CA TYR A 4 6.80 2.73 -0.46
C TYR A 4 5.41 2.98 -1.04
N TYR A 5 4.43 2.27 -0.49
CA TYR A 5 3.02 2.46 -0.79
C TYR A 5 2.33 2.96 0.47
N PHE A 6 1.66 4.11 0.38
CA PHE A 6 0.93 4.70 1.48
C PHE A 6 -0.55 4.78 1.13
N VAL A 7 -1.39 4.34 2.06
CA VAL A 7 -2.85 4.32 1.91
C VAL A 7 -3.50 4.82 3.19
N ILE A 8 -4.61 5.54 3.07
CA ILE A 8 -5.51 5.82 4.17
C ILE A 8 -6.81 5.06 3.90
N VAL A 9 -7.26 4.28 4.87
CA VAL A 9 -8.45 3.44 4.78
C VAL A 9 -9.56 4.06 5.64
N GLY A 10 -10.76 4.15 5.09
CA GLY A 10 -11.94 4.65 5.78
C GLY A 10 -12.56 3.59 6.70
N ALA A 11 -13.56 3.99 7.49
CA ALA A 11 -14.23 3.12 8.47
C ALA A 11 -15.06 1.96 7.86
N THR A 12 -15.19 1.93 6.53
CA THR A 12 -15.88 0.86 5.78
C THR A 12 -14.92 0.10 4.87
N ASP A 13 -13.65 -0.01 5.28
CA ASP A 13 -12.56 -0.72 4.59
C ASP A 13 -12.32 -0.27 3.15
N ASN A 14 -12.71 0.97 2.83
CA ASN A 14 -12.53 1.56 1.52
C ASN A 14 -11.28 2.46 1.52
N PRO A 15 -10.39 2.37 0.51
CA PRO A 15 -9.28 3.31 0.39
C PRO A 15 -9.84 4.71 0.10
N ILE A 16 -9.47 5.69 0.93
CA ILE A 16 -9.85 7.10 0.76
C ILE A 16 -8.70 7.94 0.19
N TYR A 17 -7.46 7.44 0.29
CA TYR A 17 -6.27 8.07 -0.28
C TYR A 17 -5.21 7.01 -0.57
N GLU A 18 -4.51 7.14 -1.70
CA GLU A 18 -3.43 6.24 -2.14
C GLU A 18 -2.26 7.06 -2.72
N SER A 19 -1.02 6.72 -2.36
CA SER A 19 0.18 7.36 -2.89
C SER A 19 1.36 6.38 -2.96
N GLU A 20 2.02 6.36 -4.12
CA GLU A 20 3.28 5.65 -4.32
C GLU A 20 4.46 6.61 -4.17
N ILE A 21 5.41 6.26 -3.29
CA ILE A 21 6.61 7.05 -3.04
C ILE A 21 7.79 6.31 -3.63
N ILE A 22 8.13 6.69 -4.86
CA ILE A 22 9.26 6.13 -5.61
C ILE A 22 10.43 7.11 -5.49
N PRO A 23 11.51 6.79 -4.77
CA PRO A 23 12.68 7.65 -4.71
C PRO A 23 13.30 7.81 -6.11
N SER A 24 13.63 9.06 -6.46
CA SER A 24 13.97 9.56 -7.79
C SER A 24 15.16 8.90 -8.49
N SER A 25 15.83 7.94 -7.85
CA SER A 25 17.00 7.25 -8.41
C SER A 25 16.65 6.03 -9.29
N ARG A 26 15.38 5.64 -9.38
CA ARG A 26 14.87 4.60 -10.30
C ARG A 26 13.95 5.18 -11.38
N SER A 27 14.44 6.15 -12.16
CA SER A 27 13.90 6.32 -13.51
C SER A 27 14.23 5.04 -14.30
N SER A 28 13.35 4.04 -14.23
CA SER A 28 13.48 2.76 -14.91
C SER A 28 13.41 2.98 -16.41
N ALA A 29 14.55 3.30 -17.03
CA ALA A 29 14.69 3.61 -18.44
C ALA A 29 14.58 2.38 -19.37
N PHE A 30 14.00 1.25 -18.92
CA PHE A 30 14.00 0.01 -19.70
C PHE A 30 12.70 -0.81 -19.66
N ILE A 31 11.69 -0.44 -18.87
CA ILE A 31 10.40 -1.14 -18.83
C ILE A 31 9.30 -0.08 -18.86
N ASP A 32 8.29 -0.27 -19.70
CA ASP A 32 7.13 0.62 -19.81
C ASP A 32 6.55 0.87 -18.41
N PRO A 33 6.70 2.09 -17.85
CA PRO A 33 6.28 2.40 -16.49
C PRO A 33 4.77 2.27 -16.29
N SER A 34 4.00 2.22 -17.38
CA SER A 34 2.53 2.12 -17.37
C SER A 34 2.07 0.72 -16.95
N ARG A 35 2.74 -0.33 -17.47
CA ARG A 35 2.38 -1.74 -17.18
C ARG A 35 2.77 -2.16 -15.77
N GLN A 36 3.96 -1.73 -15.32
CA GLN A 36 4.42 -2.06 -13.97
C GLN A 36 3.55 -1.39 -12.89
N LYS A 37 3.00 -0.21 -13.18
CA LYS A 37 2.14 0.54 -12.26
C LYS A 37 0.76 -0.11 -12.08
N GLU A 38 0.19 -0.71 -13.13
CA GLU A 38 -1.08 -1.46 -13.03
C GLU A 38 -0.93 -2.76 -12.22
N ASP A 39 0.09 -3.56 -12.50
CA ASP A 39 0.33 -4.81 -11.76
C ASP A 39 0.62 -4.55 -10.27
N HIS A 40 1.41 -3.51 -9.97
CA HIS A 40 1.68 -3.14 -8.58
C HIS A 40 0.44 -2.62 -7.87
N LYS A 41 -0.48 -1.94 -8.54
CA LYS A 41 -1.70 -1.42 -7.91
C LYS A 41 -2.58 -2.54 -7.37
N HIS A 42 -2.85 -3.57 -8.17
CA HIS A 42 -3.66 -4.71 -7.74
C HIS A 42 -3.00 -5.50 -6.62
N LEU A 43 -1.68 -5.69 -6.72
CA LEU A 43 -0.90 -6.36 -5.69
C LEU A 43 -0.91 -5.55 -4.38
N ASN A 44 -0.71 -4.23 -4.46
CA ASN A 44 -0.73 -3.34 -3.31
C ASN A 44 -2.10 -3.36 -2.62
N GLN A 45 -3.19 -3.34 -3.38
CA GLN A 45 -4.54 -3.45 -2.81
C GLN A 45 -4.76 -4.77 -2.07
N PHE A 46 -4.31 -5.90 -2.65
CA PHE A 46 -4.38 -7.21 -2.01
C PHE A 46 -3.57 -7.24 -0.71
N ILE A 47 -2.33 -6.73 -0.74
CA ILE A 47 -1.46 -6.68 0.44
C ILE A 47 -2.06 -5.81 1.54
N ILE A 48 -2.58 -4.63 1.20
CA ILE A 48 -3.20 -3.72 2.19
C ILE A 48 -4.42 -4.37 2.82
N HIS A 49 -5.28 -5.00 2.03
CA HIS A 49 -6.47 -5.66 2.57
C HIS A 49 -6.10 -6.78 3.55
N ALA A 50 -5.13 -7.63 3.20
CA ALA A 50 -4.64 -8.66 4.11
C ALA A 50 -3.94 -8.08 5.36
N ALA A 51 -3.29 -6.91 5.24
CA ALA A 51 -2.68 -6.23 6.37
C ALA A 51 -3.72 -5.59 7.31
N LEU A 52 -4.89 -5.17 6.81
CA LEU A 52 -5.98 -4.65 7.64
C LEU A 52 -6.49 -5.71 8.60
N ASP A 53 -6.68 -6.96 8.16
CA ASP A 53 -7.11 -8.07 9.02
C ASP A 53 -6.15 -8.26 10.21
N VAL A 54 -4.84 -8.17 9.95
CA VAL A 54 -3.81 -8.25 10.98
C VAL A 54 -3.91 -7.05 11.92
N VAL A 55 -3.98 -5.82 11.41
CA VAL A 55 -4.10 -4.62 12.26
C VAL A 55 -5.35 -4.69 13.13
N GLU A 56 -6.47 -5.16 12.57
CA GLU A 56 -7.72 -5.35 13.31
C GLU A 56 -7.57 -6.39 14.41
N GLU A 57 -6.92 -7.53 14.17
CA GLU A 57 -6.64 -8.51 15.23
C GLU A 57 -5.80 -7.89 16.37
N TYR A 58 -4.81 -7.07 16.03
CA TYR A 58 -3.95 -6.43 17.03
C TYR A 58 -4.62 -5.23 17.74
N GLN A 59 -5.50 -4.47 17.09
CA GLN A 59 -6.12 -3.28 17.68
C GLN A 59 -6.95 -3.61 18.93
N TRP A 60 -7.56 -4.81 18.94
CA TRP A 60 -8.34 -5.30 20.08
C TRP A 60 -7.46 -5.89 21.20
N ASN A 61 -6.21 -6.27 20.89
CA ASN A 61 -5.23 -6.76 21.86
C ASN A 61 -4.39 -5.62 22.48
N VAL A 62 -4.26 -4.49 21.78
CA VAL A 62 -3.64 -3.27 22.31
C VAL A 62 -4.69 -2.48 23.12
N GLN A 63 -5.25 -3.10 24.17
CA GLN A 63 -5.81 -2.30 25.25
C GLN A 63 -4.64 -1.62 25.98
N ALA A 64 -4.43 -0.34 25.65
CA ALA A 64 -3.77 0.70 26.43
C ALA A 64 -2.65 0.25 27.40
N MET A 65 -1.40 0.51 27.02
CA MET A 65 -0.42 0.98 28.01
C MET A 65 -0.42 2.50 28.01
#